data_AF-A0A5K8A1E4-F1
#
_entry.id   AF-A0A5K8A1E4-F1
#
_cell.length_a   1.000
_cell.length_b   1.000
_cell.length_c   1.000
_cell.angle_alpha   90.00
_cell.angle_beta   90.00
_cell.angle_gamma   90.00
#
_symmetry.space_group_name_H-M   'P 1'
#
loop_
_entity.id
_entity.type
_entity.pdbx_description
1 polymer ?
#
loop_
_entity_poly.entity_id
_entity_poly.type
_entity_poly.pdbx_seq_one_letter_code
_entity_poly.pdbx_strand_id
1 'polypeptide(L)'
;MLLESVRLGPGPVVCACAVPECPNNASARDCQQLIASLSRLTTPGENRDPAPALLVLGADELRALIDGPEKGIGCEERSPPPPPVEEDAYRPALIARVGEMAKTKPFPTRLNGLPLPFFDLHVDRSKCTLCGACKRTCPTGALTLVAEHTRRLAFSTRACIGCRTCVNRCPEGAISVDAVFLPQTLAEGTECIKMEAENICCKNCGKPVSNPFRLKKIETRMRSQGVVGSSCGSVYLCEACKRMQALFS
;
A
#
# COMPACT_ATOMS: atom_id res chain seq x y z
N MET A 1 12.69 11.43 -25.57
CA MET A 1 11.73 12.11 -24.68
C MET A 1 11.92 11.58 -23.28
N LEU A 2 12.65 12.30 -22.45
CA LEU A 2 12.61 12.12 -21.00
C LEU A 2 12.06 13.45 -20.45
N LEU A 3 10.82 13.40 -19.97
CA LEU A 3 10.26 14.44 -19.12
C LEU A 3 10.71 14.08 -17.70
N GLU A 4 11.79 14.68 -17.22
CA GLU A 4 12.15 14.59 -15.81
C GLU A 4 11.40 15.67 -15.03
N SER A 5 10.49 15.23 -14.17
CA SER A 5 9.83 16.08 -13.18
C SER A 5 10.78 16.35 -12.03
N VAL A 6 11.44 17.51 -12.02
CA VAL A 6 12.20 17.99 -10.85
C VAL A 6 11.21 18.66 -9.88
N ARG A 7 11.02 18.09 -8.69
CA ARG A 7 10.32 18.76 -7.58
C ARG A 7 11.34 19.36 -6.62
N LEU A 8 11.40 20.69 -6.57
CA LEU A 8 12.04 21.44 -5.48
C LEU A 8 10.91 22.09 -4.63
N GLY A 9 10.63 21.51 -3.46
CA GLY A 9 9.82 22.15 -2.41
C GLY A 9 8.32 22.36 -2.69
N PRO A 10 7.59 23.00 -1.74
CA PRO A 10 6.16 23.28 -1.84
C PRO A 10 5.95 24.51 -2.72
N GLY A 11 6.04 24.31 -4.03
CA GLY A 11 5.84 25.32 -5.06
C GLY A 11 5.37 24.68 -6.37
N PRO A 12 4.94 25.49 -7.36
CA PRO A 12 4.31 24.99 -8.57
C PRO A 12 5.25 24.10 -9.39
N VAL A 13 4.69 23.08 -10.04
CA VAL A 13 5.42 22.08 -10.83
C VAL A 13 5.97 22.74 -12.10
N VAL A 14 7.29 22.79 -12.23
CA VAL A 14 7.97 23.25 -13.45
C VAL A 14 8.30 22.02 -14.31
N CYS A 15 7.88 22.03 -15.57
CA CYS A 15 8.24 21.01 -16.55
C CYS A 15 9.23 21.61 -17.54
N ALA A 16 10.46 21.12 -17.54
CA ALA A 16 11.49 21.54 -18.48
C ALA A 16 11.65 20.48 -19.59
N CYS A 17 11.56 20.90 -20.84
CA CYS A 17 11.89 20.06 -21.99
C CYS A 17 13.20 20.56 -22.61
N ALA A 18 14.27 19.79 -22.48
CA ALA A 18 15.45 19.93 -23.32
C ALA A 18 15.30 19.02 -24.54
N VAL A 19 15.43 19.56 -25.75
CA VAL A 19 15.60 18.75 -26.96
C VAL A 19 17.01 18.99 -27.50
N PRO A 20 18.00 18.14 -27.17
CA PRO A 20 19.20 18.05 -27.97
C PRO A 20 18.91 17.08 -29.12
N GLU A 21 18.96 17.62 -30.34
CA GLU A 21 19.10 16.92 -31.64
C GLU A 21 18.22 15.67 -31.85
N CYS A 22 17.03 15.84 -32.42
CA CYS A 22 16.21 14.72 -32.90
C CYS A 22 16.70 14.20 -34.27
N PRO A 23 17.08 12.91 -34.40
CA PRO A 23 17.50 12.33 -35.68
C PRO A 23 16.33 11.91 -36.59
N ASN A 24 15.07 12.07 -36.17
CA ASN A 24 13.88 11.76 -36.98
C ASN A 24 12.90 12.95 -36.98
N ASN A 25 13.10 13.82 -37.97
CA ASN A 25 12.16 14.72 -38.67
C ASN A 25 10.78 15.05 -38.04
N ALA A 26 10.70 15.40 -36.75
CA ALA A 26 9.60 16.19 -36.22
C ALA A 26 10.01 17.65 -36.33
N SER A 27 9.31 18.40 -37.17
CA SER A 27 9.63 19.80 -37.44
C SER A 27 9.38 20.64 -36.17
N ALA A 28 10.11 21.74 -35.99
CA ALA A 28 9.88 22.68 -34.87
C ALA A 28 8.40 23.14 -34.72
N ARG A 29 7.61 22.98 -35.80
CA ARG A 29 6.16 23.22 -35.86
C ARG A 29 5.35 22.25 -35.00
N ASP A 30 5.80 21.00 -34.85
CA ASP A 30 5.09 19.95 -34.12
C ASP A 30 5.22 20.13 -32.59
N CYS A 31 6.37 20.60 -32.13
CA CYS A 31 6.57 21.00 -30.72
C CYS A 31 5.75 22.25 -30.36
N GLN A 32 5.64 23.24 -31.25
CA GLN A 32 4.80 24.42 -31.03
C GLN A 32 3.32 24.07 -30.96
N GLN A 33 2.84 23.11 -31.76
CA GLN A 33 1.46 22.62 -31.67
C GLN A 33 1.19 21.86 -30.36
N LEU A 34 2.16 21.11 -29.84
CA LEU A 34 2.06 20.42 -28.54
C LEU A 34 1.99 21.41 -27.38
N ILE A 35 2.83 22.46 -27.39
CA ILE A 35 2.81 23.55 -26.40
C ILE A 35 1.48 24.33 -26.47
N ALA A 36 0.98 24.62 -27.68
CA ALA A 36 -0.31 25.26 -27.91
C ALA A 36 -1.52 24.38 -27.52
N SER A 37 -1.36 23.05 -27.51
CA SER A 37 -2.39 22.10 -27.09
C SER A 37 -2.42 21.93 -25.57
N LEU A 38 -1.26 21.94 -24.91
CA LEU A 38 -1.15 21.85 -23.46
C LEU A 38 -1.62 23.14 -22.76
N SER A 39 -1.42 24.31 -23.38
CA SER A 39 -1.94 25.60 -22.90
C SER A 39 -3.46 25.75 -23.07
N ARG A 40 -4.12 24.95 -23.92
CA ARG A 40 -5.59 24.88 -24.02
C ARG A 40 -6.23 23.98 -22.96
N LEU A 41 -5.47 23.08 -22.34
CA LEU A 41 -5.93 22.25 -21.21
C LEU A 41 -5.96 23.02 -19.89
N THR A 42 -5.45 24.25 -19.88
CA THR A 42 -5.48 25.18 -18.75
C THR A 42 -6.39 26.38 -19.05
N THR A 43 -7.66 26.15 -19.35
CA THR A 43 -8.68 27.20 -19.23
C THR A 43 -9.32 27.15 -17.85
N PRO A 44 -9.52 28.30 -17.18
CA PRO A 44 -9.89 28.34 -15.77
C PRO A 44 -11.35 27.93 -15.55
N GLY A 45 -11.55 26.87 -14.76
CA GLY A 45 -12.82 26.55 -14.11
C GLY A 45 -12.71 26.91 -12.62
N GLU A 46 -13.69 27.66 -12.14
CA GLU A 46 -13.71 28.44 -10.89
C GLU A 46 -13.25 27.68 -9.62
N ASN A 47 -12.41 28.35 -8.81
CA ASN A 47 -11.92 28.02 -7.47
C ASN A 47 -10.82 26.94 -7.30
N ARG A 48 -9.55 27.33 -7.49
CA ARG A 48 -8.41 27.22 -6.52
C ARG A 48 -7.04 27.50 -7.19
N ASP A 49 -6.22 28.30 -6.48
CA ASP A 49 -4.77 28.57 -6.60
C ASP A 49 -4.18 29.10 -7.94
N PRO A 50 -3.17 30.01 -7.90
CA PRO A 50 -2.60 30.60 -9.11
C PRO A 50 -1.84 29.57 -9.96
N ALA A 51 -2.05 29.61 -11.28
CA ALA A 51 -1.41 28.74 -12.25
C ALA A 51 0.13 28.84 -12.17
N PRO A 52 0.89 27.76 -12.47
CA PRO A 52 2.34 27.82 -12.57
C PRO A 52 2.75 28.86 -13.62
N ALA A 53 3.55 29.85 -13.23
CA ALA A 53 4.28 30.66 -14.19
C ALA A 53 5.30 29.75 -14.90
N LEU A 54 5.11 29.54 -16.20
CA LEU A 54 6.07 28.81 -17.02
C LEU A 54 7.30 29.70 -17.21
N LEU A 55 8.34 29.47 -16.41
CA LEU A 55 9.64 30.13 -16.56
C LEU A 55 10.43 29.39 -17.64
N VAL A 56 10.57 30.03 -18.80
CA VAL A 56 11.42 29.54 -19.89
C VAL A 56 12.84 30.03 -19.60
N LEU A 57 13.71 29.14 -19.12
CA LEU A 57 15.13 29.44 -18.97
C LEU A 57 15.84 29.20 -20.30
N GLY A 58 16.81 30.05 -20.63
CA GLY A 58 17.72 29.82 -21.75
C GLY A 58 18.60 28.60 -21.52
N ALA A 59 19.11 27.99 -22.61
CA ALA A 59 19.96 26.79 -22.55
C ALA A 59 21.20 27.00 -21.66
N ASP A 60 21.77 28.21 -21.66
CA ASP A 60 22.96 28.55 -20.88
C ASP A 60 22.66 28.78 -19.38
N GLU A 61 21.48 29.33 -19.06
CA GLU A 61 21.02 29.53 -17.67
C GLU A 61 20.68 28.20 -16.99
N LEU A 62 20.08 27.27 -17.74
CA LEU A 62 19.83 25.92 -17.28
C LEU A 62 21.14 25.15 -17.04
N ARG A 63 22.15 25.40 -17.88
CA ARG A 63 23.47 24.78 -17.76
C ARG A 63 24.21 25.27 -16.52
N ALA A 64 24.17 26.57 -16.22
CA ALA A 64 24.76 27.14 -15.02
C ALA A 64 24.12 26.64 -13.71
N LEU A 65 22.82 26.28 -13.72
CA LEU A 65 22.13 25.69 -12.57
C LEU A 65 22.47 24.20 -12.36
N ILE A 66 22.76 23.47 -13.44
CA ILE A 66 23.15 22.05 -13.41
C ILE A 66 24.64 21.90 -13.07
N ASP A 67 25.49 22.80 -13.56
CA ASP A 67 26.95 22.77 -13.43
C ASP A 67 27.48 23.46 -12.14
N GLY A 68 26.63 23.62 -11.12
CA GLY A 68 27.07 24.07 -9.79
C GLY A 68 28.13 23.13 -9.18
N PRO A 69 28.92 23.57 -8.18
CA PRO A 69 30.11 22.88 -7.69
C PRO A 69 29.78 21.67 -6.78
N GLU A 70 28.86 20.82 -7.20
CA GLU A 70 28.71 19.49 -6.66
C GLU A 70 29.50 18.55 -7.56
N LYS A 71 30.53 17.92 -6.98
CA LYS A 71 31.37 16.89 -7.61
C LYS A 71 30.53 16.04 -8.56
N GLY A 72 30.81 16.20 -9.86
CA GLY A 72 30.06 15.55 -10.92
C GLY A 72 29.86 14.08 -10.61
N ILE A 73 28.59 13.66 -10.57
CA ILE A 73 28.25 12.26 -10.80
C ILE A 73 28.62 12.04 -12.26
N GLY A 74 29.85 11.60 -12.49
CA GLY A 74 30.28 11.15 -13.80
C GLY A 74 29.27 10.14 -14.32
N CYS A 75 29.13 10.08 -15.64
CA CYS A 75 28.56 8.92 -16.31
C CYS A 75 29.50 7.71 -16.13
N GLU A 76 29.79 7.33 -14.89
CA GLU A 76 30.41 6.05 -14.59
C GLU A 76 29.38 4.99 -14.95
N GLU A 77 29.78 4.20 -15.96
CA GLU A 77 29.23 2.92 -16.40
C GLU A 77 27.78 2.67 -15.98
N ARG A 78 26.86 2.66 -16.97
CA ARG A 78 25.57 1.98 -16.79
C ARG A 78 25.88 0.64 -16.15
N SER A 79 25.50 0.49 -14.88
CA SER A 79 25.73 -0.76 -14.17
C SER A 79 25.19 -1.87 -15.07
N PRO A 80 25.96 -2.94 -15.30
CA PRO A 80 25.54 -4.00 -16.21
C PRO A 80 24.11 -4.42 -15.84
N PRO A 81 23.24 -4.68 -16.84
CA PRO A 81 21.90 -5.16 -16.54
C PRO A 81 22.03 -6.32 -15.56
N PRO A 82 21.25 -6.34 -14.47
CA PRO A 82 21.37 -7.40 -13.47
C PRO A 82 21.32 -8.75 -14.19
N PRO A 83 22.14 -9.74 -13.77
CA PRO A 83 22.13 -11.06 -14.41
C PRO A 83 20.68 -11.57 -14.46
N PRO A 84 20.33 -12.40 -15.47
CA PRO A 84 19.01 -13.00 -15.53
C PRO A 84 18.78 -13.75 -14.22
N VAL A 85 17.98 -13.14 -13.35
CA VAL A 85 17.51 -13.77 -12.13
C VAL A 85 16.40 -14.71 -12.55
N GLU A 86 16.47 -15.97 -12.10
CA GLU A 86 15.30 -16.86 -12.11
C GLU A 86 14.07 -16.07 -11.60
N GLU A 87 12.89 -16.24 -12.21
CA GLU A 87 11.72 -15.36 -11.95
C GLU A 87 11.39 -15.20 -10.45
N ASP A 88 11.66 -16.24 -9.65
CA ASP A 88 11.42 -16.28 -8.21
C ASP A 88 12.43 -15.46 -7.37
N ALA A 89 13.59 -15.10 -7.92
CA ALA A 89 14.67 -14.41 -7.21
C ALA A 89 14.59 -12.88 -7.26
N TYR A 90 13.76 -12.30 -8.14
CA TYR A 90 13.68 -10.85 -8.34
C TYR A 90 13.21 -10.10 -7.08
N ARG A 91 12.13 -10.57 -6.44
CA ARG A 91 11.56 -9.89 -5.26
C ARG A 91 12.51 -9.91 -4.05
N PRO A 92 13.13 -11.06 -3.68
CA PRO A 92 14.17 -11.08 -2.64
C PRO A 92 15.34 -10.15 -2.95
N ALA A 93 15.86 -10.17 -4.18
CA ALA A 93 16.98 -9.31 -4.59
C ALA A 93 16.63 -7.83 -4.50
N LEU A 94 15.41 -7.45 -4.91
CA LEU A 94 14.92 -6.08 -4.79
C LEU A 94 14.80 -5.64 -3.32
N ILE A 95 14.24 -6.48 -2.46
CA ILE A 95 14.14 -6.19 -1.02
C ILE A 95 15.52 -5.98 -0.40
N ALA A 96 16.50 -6.83 -0.75
CA ALA A 96 17.86 -6.70 -0.27
C ALA A 96 18.49 -5.35 -0.67
N ARG A 97 18.37 -4.97 -1.95
CA ARG A 97 18.85 -3.67 -2.45
C ARG A 97 18.18 -2.48 -1.76
N VAL A 98 16.87 -2.54 -1.58
CA VAL A 98 16.12 -1.50 -0.86
C VAL A 98 16.57 -1.42 0.60
N GLY A 99 16.87 -2.55 1.23
CA GLY A 99 17.38 -2.60 2.59
C GLY A 99 18.76 -1.98 2.73
N GLU A 100 19.68 -2.20 1.79
CA GLU A 100 20.98 -1.48 1.78
C GLU A 100 20.80 0.02 1.58
N MET A 101 19.91 0.42 0.68
CA MET A 101 19.59 1.82 0.45
C MET A 101 18.98 2.49 1.71
N ALA A 102 18.18 1.76 2.48
CA ALA A 102 17.57 2.23 3.73
C ALA A 102 18.59 2.63 4.80
N LYS A 103 19.78 2.01 4.81
CA LYS A 103 20.84 2.27 5.79
C LYS A 103 21.58 3.58 5.55
N THR A 104 21.63 4.04 4.30
CA THR A 104 22.52 5.13 3.88
C THR A 104 21.84 6.48 3.76
N LYS A 105 20.51 6.53 3.54
CA LYS A 105 19.76 7.78 3.38
C LYS A 105 18.44 7.74 4.16
N PRO A 106 18.08 8.80 4.91
CA PRO A 106 16.74 8.92 5.48
C PRO A 106 15.74 9.14 4.34
N PHE A 107 14.81 8.20 4.17
CA PHE A 107 13.70 8.35 3.23
C PHE A 107 12.44 8.83 3.96
N PRO A 108 11.61 9.68 3.33
CA PRO A 108 10.31 10.03 3.88
C PRO A 108 9.46 8.77 4.02
N THR A 109 8.81 8.63 5.18
CA THR A 109 8.23 7.37 5.67
C THR A 109 6.94 6.94 4.94
N ARG A 110 6.43 7.74 4.00
CA ARG A 110 5.36 7.35 3.06
C ARG A 110 5.44 8.22 1.82
N LEU A 111 5.86 7.62 0.70
CA LEU A 111 5.63 8.18 -0.63
C LEU A 111 4.45 7.45 -1.25
N ASN A 112 3.29 8.10 -1.29
CA ASN A 112 2.12 7.59 -1.99
C ASN A 112 2.20 8.01 -3.47
N GLY A 113 1.78 7.13 -4.39
CA GLY A 113 1.61 7.47 -5.81
C GLY A 113 2.84 7.27 -6.70
N LEU A 114 3.94 6.74 -6.17
CA LEU A 114 5.02 6.20 -7.00
C LEU A 114 4.72 4.74 -7.39
N PRO A 115 5.11 4.29 -8.60
CA PRO A 115 4.90 2.91 -9.06
C PRO A 115 5.90 1.95 -8.38
N LEU A 116 5.79 1.83 -7.06
CA LEU A 116 6.65 0.97 -6.25
C LEU A 116 6.04 -0.42 -6.08
N PRO A 117 6.83 -1.50 -6.21
CA PRO A 117 6.35 -2.88 -6.09
C PRO A 117 6.17 -3.33 -4.62
N PHE A 118 5.86 -2.40 -3.73
CA PHE A 118 5.73 -2.59 -2.29
C PHE A 118 4.43 -2.00 -1.78
N PHE A 119 3.78 -2.73 -0.87
CA PHE A 119 2.41 -2.46 -0.50
C PHE A 119 2.23 -2.58 1.00
N ASP A 120 1.52 -1.63 1.59
CA ASP A 120 1.05 -1.72 2.95
C ASP A 120 -0.44 -2.02 2.99
N LEU A 121 -0.85 -2.74 4.02
CA LEU A 121 -2.23 -3.10 4.27
C LEU A 121 -2.74 -2.32 5.47
N HIS A 122 -3.83 -1.60 5.27
CA HIS A 122 -4.52 -0.88 6.33
C HIS A 122 -5.82 -1.60 6.68
N VAL A 123 -6.14 -1.65 7.98
CA VAL A 123 -7.33 -2.30 8.52
C VAL A 123 -8.15 -1.27 9.28
N ASP A 124 -9.38 -1.05 8.84
CA ASP A 124 -10.37 -0.28 9.58
C ASP A 124 -10.81 -1.08 10.82
N ARG A 125 -10.30 -0.66 11.98
CA ARG A 125 -10.54 -1.33 13.28
C ARG A 125 -12.02 -1.32 13.67
N SER A 126 -12.81 -0.36 13.18
CA SER A 126 -14.24 -0.28 13.49
C SER A 126 -15.08 -1.32 12.77
N LYS A 127 -14.61 -1.80 11.61
CA LYS A 127 -15.31 -2.77 10.75
C LYS A 127 -14.75 -4.19 10.88
N CYS A 128 -13.46 -4.32 11.17
CA CYS A 128 -12.79 -5.61 11.16
C CYS A 128 -13.32 -6.56 12.26
N THR A 129 -13.79 -7.74 11.85
CA THR A 129 -14.28 -8.79 12.78
C THR A 129 -13.24 -9.87 13.07
N LEU A 130 -11.99 -9.71 12.63
CA LEU A 130 -10.94 -10.72 12.75
C LEU A 130 -11.38 -12.13 12.28
N CYS A 131 -12.26 -12.19 11.27
CA CYS A 131 -12.84 -13.46 10.77
C CYS A 131 -11.84 -14.33 10.00
N GLY A 132 -10.68 -13.75 9.63
CA GLY A 132 -9.59 -14.45 8.95
C GLY A 132 -9.83 -14.74 7.46
N ALA A 133 -10.84 -14.14 6.84
CA ALA A 133 -11.11 -14.32 5.40
C ALA A 133 -9.92 -13.86 4.54
N CYS A 134 -9.29 -12.73 4.92
CA CYS A 134 -8.13 -12.18 4.25
C CYS A 134 -6.90 -13.12 4.31
N LYS A 135 -6.63 -13.75 5.46
CA LYS A 135 -5.56 -14.76 5.60
C LYS A 135 -5.79 -15.95 4.70
N ARG A 136 -7.03 -16.49 4.66
CA ARG A 136 -7.36 -17.69 3.87
C ARG A 136 -7.22 -17.49 2.36
N THR A 137 -7.35 -16.25 1.88
CA THR A 137 -7.31 -15.95 0.45
C THR A 137 -5.97 -15.38 -0.03
N CYS A 138 -5.00 -15.19 0.87
CA CYS A 138 -3.72 -14.58 0.53
C CYS A 138 -2.82 -15.64 -0.14
N PRO A 139 -2.48 -15.49 -1.44
CA PRO A 139 -1.71 -16.51 -2.16
C PRO A 139 -0.26 -16.61 -1.70
N THR A 140 0.31 -15.51 -1.20
CA THR A 140 1.72 -15.44 -0.79
C THR A 140 1.95 -15.64 0.70
N GLY A 141 0.88 -15.85 1.48
CA GLY A 141 0.98 -15.96 2.94
C GLY A 141 1.36 -14.65 3.66
N ALA A 142 1.25 -13.49 3.01
CA ALA A 142 1.58 -12.19 3.61
C ALA A 142 0.71 -11.77 4.81
N LEU A 143 -0.37 -12.51 5.10
CA LEU A 143 -1.26 -12.26 6.22
C LEU A 143 -1.26 -13.48 7.14
N THR A 144 -0.89 -13.27 8.40
CA THR A 144 -0.84 -14.31 9.43
C THR A 144 -1.91 -14.05 10.47
N LEU A 145 -2.58 -15.10 10.95
CA LEU A 145 -3.61 -14.98 11.98
C LEU A 145 -3.31 -15.96 13.11
N VAL A 146 -2.83 -15.43 14.23
CA VAL A 146 -2.58 -16.19 15.46
C VAL A 146 -3.85 -16.15 16.31
N ALA A 147 -4.25 -17.28 16.87
CA ALA A 147 -5.50 -17.42 17.60
C ALA A 147 -5.34 -18.33 18.82
N GLU A 148 -4.71 -17.81 19.86
CA GLU A 148 -4.67 -18.43 21.20
C GLU A 148 -5.60 -17.66 22.15
N HIS A 149 -5.07 -16.96 23.15
CA HIS A 149 -5.82 -16.07 24.02
C HIS A 149 -6.18 -14.75 23.32
N THR A 150 -5.20 -14.17 22.61
CA THR A 150 -5.40 -12.97 21.80
C THR A 150 -5.36 -13.35 20.34
N ARG A 151 -6.35 -12.89 19.59
CA ARG A 151 -6.41 -13.07 18.15
C ARG A 151 -5.72 -11.89 17.47
N ARG A 152 -4.62 -12.15 16.76
CA ARG A 152 -3.78 -11.13 16.12
C ARG A 152 -3.70 -11.36 14.62
N LEU A 153 -4.01 -10.34 13.84
CA LEU A 153 -3.77 -10.28 12.40
C LEU A 153 -2.46 -9.54 12.15
N ALA A 154 -1.45 -10.27 11.68
CA ALA A 154 -0.16 -9.74 11.30
C ALA A 154 -0.02 -9.67 9.77
N PHE A 155 0.82 -8.75 9.29
CA PHE A 155 1.04 -8.50 7.88
C PHE A 155 2.54 -8.37 7.56
N SER A 156 2.99 -9.07 6.52
CA SER A 156 4.34 -8.98 5.98
C SER A 156 4.35 -8.19 4.67
N THR A 157 4.96 -7.01 4.70
CA THR A 157 5.17 -6.18 3.51
C THR A 157 6.06 -6.87 2.48
N ARG A 158 7.02 -7.69 2.92
CA ARG A 158 7.94 -8.43 2.04
C ARG A 158 7.22 -9.46 1.18
N ALA A 159 6.29 -10.19 1.79
CA ALA A 159 5.51 -11.23 1.11
C ALA A 159 4.33 -10.68 0.30
N CYS A 160 3.85 -9.46 0.57
CA CYS A 160 2.71 -8.90 -0.12
C CYS A 160 3.05 -8.47 -1.54
N ILE A 161 2.38 -9.05 -2.54
CA ILE A 161 2.54 -8.71 -3.97
C ILE A 161 1.51 -7.69 -4.49
N GLY A 162 0.65 -7.15 -3.62
CA GLY A 162 -0.34 -6.14 -4.03
C GLY A 162 -1.52 -6.66 -4.86
N CYS A 163 -1.79 -7.96 -4.86
CA CYS A 163 -2.86 -8.58 -5.65
C CYS A 163 -4.29 -8.19 -5.21
N ARG A 164 -4.45 -7.56 -4.04
CA ARG A 164 -5.73 -7.05 -3.49
C ARG A 164 -6.85 -8.08 -3.30
N THR A 165 -6.57 -9.39 -3.38
CA THR A 165 -7.57 -10.43 -3.10
C THR A 165 -8.16 -10.32 -1.69
N CYS A 166 -7.35 -9.90 -0.70
CA CYS A 166 -7.80 -9.66 0.67
C CYS A 166 -8.83 -8.52 0.79
N VAL A 167 -8.71 -7.48 -0.04
CA VAL A 167 -9.67 -6.35 -0.10
C VAL A 167 -11.01 -6.89 -0.61
N ASN A 168 -11.00 -7.56 -1.76
CA ASN A 168 -12.20 -8.07 -2.42
C ASN A 168 -12.93 -9.14 -1.59
N ARG A 169 -12.19 -9.96 -0.83
CA ARG A 169 -12.78 -11.05 -0.04
C ARG A 169 -13.22 -10.64 1.37
N CYS A 170 -12.95 -9.41 1.80
CA CYS A 170 -13.32 -8.96 3.13
C CYS A 170 -14.83 -8.69 3.18
N PRO A 171 -15.63 -9.49 3.93
CA PRO A 171 -17.09 -9.30 3.99
C PRO A 171 -17.49 -7.99 4.69
N GLU A 172 -16.55 -7.37 5.39
CA GLU A 172 -16.74 -6.13 6.15
C GLU A 172 -16.31 -4.88 5.39
N GLY A 173 -15.63 -5.04 4.23
CA GLY A 173 -14.97 -3.92 3.55
C GLY A 173 -13.94 -3.22 4.44
N ALA A 174 -13.30 -3.94 5.35
CA ALA A 174 -12.43 -3.37 6.39
C ALA A 174 -10.95 -3.23 5.97
N ILE A 175 -10.59 -3.59 4.75
CA ILE A 175 -9.18 -3.70 4.31
C ILE A 175 -8.95 -2.79 3.11
N SER A 176 -7.87 -2.01 3.14
CA SER A 176 -7.32 -1.30 1.98
C SER A 176 -5.84 -1.64 1.79
N VAL A 177 -5.35 -1.52 0.55
CA VAL A 177 -3.95 -1.80 0.18
C VAL A 177 -3.44 -0.69 -0.70
N ASP A 178 -2.39 -0.02 -0.20
CA ASP A 178 -1.77 1.14 -0.84
C ASP A 178 -0.32 0.82 -1.19
N ALA A 179 0.14 1.34 -2.33
CA ALA A 179 1.56 1.29 -2.66
C ALA A 179 2.29 2.25 -1.72
N VAL A 180 3.30 1.74 -1.00
CA VAL A 180 4.09 2.54 -0.06
C VAL A 180 5.55 2.20 -0.16
N PHE A 181 6.39 3.16 0.24
CA PHE A 181 7.81 2.91 0.47
C PHE A 181 8.09 2.91 1.97
N LEU A 182 8.34 1.72 2.54
CA LEU A 182 8.69 1.53 3.95
C LEU A 182 10.03 0.80 4.09
N PRO A 183 11.15 1.44 3.69
CA PRO A 183 12.43 0.76 3.49
C PRO A 183 12.95 0.04 4.75
N GLN A 184 12.71 0.59 5.94
CA GLN A 184 13.07 -0.04 7.23
C GLN A 184 12.29 -1.34 7.47
N THR A 185 10.94 -1.29 7.40
CA THR A 185 10.08 -2.47 7.56
C THR A 185 10.37 -3.55 6.52
N LEU A 186 10.68 -3.15 5.28
CA LEU A 186 11.10 -4.07 4.22
C LEU A 186 12.44 -4.75 4.53
N ALA A 187 13.42 -3.98 5.02
CA ALA A 187 14.76 -4.50 5.32
C ALA A 187 14.73 -5.50 6.48
N GLU A 188 14.08 -5.12 7.58
CA GLU A 188 13.99 -5.94 8.80
C GLU A 188 13.12 -7.18 8.59
N GLY A 189 12.11 -7.10 7.71
CA GLY A 189 11.14 -8.17 7.51
C GLY A 189 10.20 -8.42 8.67
N THR A 190 10.06 -7.42 9.54
CA THR A 190 9.15 -7.44 10.67
C THR A 190 7.71 -7.55 10.20
N GLU A 191 6.97 -8.55 10.70
CA GLU A 191 5.52 -8.59 10.54
C GLU A 191 4.87 -7.52 11.42
N CYS A 192 4.02 -6.68 10.85
CA CYS A 192 3.30 -5.66 11.60
C CYS A 192 1.94 -6.18 12.05
N ILE A 193 1.60 -6.03 13.34
CA ILE A 193 0.25 -6.30 13.85
C ILE A 193 -0.69 -5.21 13.32
N LYS A 194 -1.68 -5.61 12.53
CA LYS A 194 -2.67 -4.70 11.92
C LYS A 194 -3.95 -4.60 12.74
N MET A 195 -4.33 -5.68 13.42
CA MET A 195 -5.51 -5.74 14.28
C MET A 195 -5.31 -6.83 15.32
N GLU A 196 -5.78 -6.58 16.54
CA GLU A 196 -5.82 -7.60 17.58
C GLU A 196 -7.04 -7.44 18.48
N ALA A 197 -7.47 -8.55 19.08
CA ALA A 197 -8.53 -8.57 20.08
C ALA A 197 -8.40 -9.82 20.96
N GLU A 198 -8.66 -9.67 22.25
CA GLU A 198 -8.77 -10.81 23.16
C GLU A 198 -9.99 -11.66 22.83
N ASN A 199 -9.84 -12.98 22.94
CA ASN A 199 -10.95 -13.90 22.72
C ASN A 199 -11.89 -13.90 23.94
N ILE A 200 -13.19 -13.91 23.65
CA ILE A 200 -14.22 -14.23 24.63
C ILE A 200 -14.20 -15.72 24.91
N CYS A 201 -14.21 -16.05 26.20
CA CYS A 201 -14.29 -17.41 26.71
C CYS A 201 -15.74 -17.91 26.83
N CYS A 202 -15.91 -19.22 26.75
CA CYS A 202 -17.19 -19.90 26.90
C CYS A 202 -17.77 -19.63 28.30
N LYS A 203 -19.02 -19.16 28.37
CA LYS A 203 -19.70 -18.89 29.65
C LYS A 203 -19.85 -20.11 30.57
N ASN A 204 -19.78 -21.32 30.03
CA ASN A 204 -19.95 -22.56 30.79
C ASN A 204 -18.62 -23.22 31.21
N CYS A 205 -17.59 -23.22 30.36
CA CYS A 205 -16.36 -23.98 30.59
C CYS A 205 -15.06 -23.17 30.47
N GLY A 206 -15.13 -21.88 30.15
CA GLY A 206 -13.95 -21.01 30.05
C GLY A 206 -13.06 -21.20 28.82
N LYS A 207 -13.30 -22.18 27.94
CA LYS A 207 -12.53 -22.35 26.70
C LYS A 207 -12.73 -21.16 25.73
N PRO A 208 -11.69 -20.70 25.00
CA PRO A 208 -11.83 -19.60 24.05
C PRO A 208 -12.80 -19.97 22.91
N VAL A 209 -13.73 -19.06 22.58
CA VAL A 209 -14.76 -19.28 21.55
C VAL A 209 -14.47 -18.44 20.30
N SER A 210 -14.36 -17.13 20.46
CA SER A 210 -14.07 -16.19 19.37
C SER A 210 -13.77 -14.80 19.90
N ASN A 211 -13.38 -13.90 19.02
CA ASN A 211 -13.19 -12.49 19.35
C ASN A 211 -14.56 -11.76 19.51
N PRO A 212 -14.62 -10.65 20.27
CA PRO A 212 -15.84 -9.90 20.55
C PRO A 212 -16.53 -9.36 19.29
N PHE A 213 -15.77 -8.84 18.34
CA PHE A 213 -16.30 -8.22 17.12
C PHE A 213 -17.08 -9.22 16.27
N ARG A 214 -16.54 -10.44 16.12
CA ARG A 214 -17.19 -11.53 15.39
C ARG A 214 -18.46 -12.00 16.08
N LEU A 215 -18.41 -12.23 17.39
CA LEU A 215 -19.57 -12.72 18.13
C LEU A 215 -20.72 -11.71 18.11
N LYS A 216 -20.42 -10.43 18.35
CA LYS A 216 -21.41 -9.34 18.24
C LYS A 216 -22.06 -9.30 16.87
N LYS A 217 -21.28 -9.47 15.79
CA LYS A 217 -21.84 -9.47 14.43
C LYS A 217 -22.71 -10.69 14.13
N ILE A 218 -22.32 -11.87 14.61
CA ILE A 218 -23.15 -13.08 14.50
C ILE A 218 -24.45 -12.90 15.27
N GLU A 219 -24.38 -12.39 16.50
CA GLU A 219 -25.55 -12.10 17.33
C GLU A 219 -26.53 -11.15 16.62
N THR A 220 -26.02 -10.02 16.09
CA THR A 220 -26.84 -9.08 15.30
C THR A 220 -27.49 -9.76 14.09
N ARG A 221 -26.75 -10.61 13.36
CA ARG A 221 -27.27 -11.33 12.19
C ARG A 221 -28.32 -12.37 12.58
N MET A 222 -28.15 -13.06 13.70
CA MET A 222 -29.15 -13.99 14.23
C MET A 222 -30.44 -13.25 14.61
N ARG A 223 -30.33 -12.11 15.29
CA ARG A 223 -31.48 -11.27 15.64
C ARG A 223 -32.22 -10.76 14.41
N SER A 224 -31.50 -10.34 13.37
CA SER A 224 -32.14 -9.91 12.11
C SER A 224 -32.90 -11.03 11.37
N GLN A 225 -32.62 -12.29 11.70
CA GLN A 225 -33.32 -13.46 11.17
C GLN A 225 -34.46 -13.93 12.09
N GLY A 226 -34.82 -13.14 13.11
CA GLY A 226 -35.90 -13.47 14.07
C GLY A 226 -35.48 -14.44 15.18
N VAL A 227 -34.19 -14.78 15.30
CA VAL A 227 -33.72 -15.64 16.40
C VAL A 227 -33.63 -14.81 17.69
N VAL A 228 -34.49 -15.13 18.66
CA VAL A 228 -34.61 -14.43 19.95
C VAL A 228 -34.31 -15.36 21.14
N GLY A 229 -34.19 -14.78 22.33
CA GLY A 229 -34.04 -15.53 23.58
C GLY A 229 -32.72 -16.31 23.70
N SER A 230 -32.79 -17.45 24.40
CA SER A 230 -31.64 -18.32 24.71
C SER A 230 -30.86 -18.77 23.48
N SER A 231 -31.55 -18.96 22.35
CA SER A 231 -30.95 -19.33 21.06
C SER A 231 -29.96 -18.28 20.55
N CYS A 232 -30.21 -16.99 20.82
CA CYS A 232 -29.30 -15.89 20.48
C CYS A 232 -28.06 -15.87 21.39
N GLY A 233 -28.22 -16.17 22.68
CA GLY A 233 -27.13 -16.25 23.66
C GLY A 233 -26.18 -17.44 23.46
N SER A 234 -26.60 -18.45 22.70
CA SER A 234 -25.79 -19.64 22.42
C SER A 234 -24.47 -19.32 21.73
N VAL A 235 -24.34 -18.19 21.01
CA VAL A 235 -23.10 -17.78 20.32
C VAL A 235 -21.89 -17.65 21.26
N TYR A 236 -22.13 -17.47 22.56
CA TYR A 236 -21.10 -17.33 23.61
C TYR A 236 -20.69 -18.67 24.25
N LEU A 237 -21.12 -19.79 23.67
CA LEU A 237 -20.78 -21.13 24.13
C LEU A 237 -19.86 -21.84 23.13
N CYS A 238 -18.91 -22.61 23.64
CA CYS A 238 -18.08 -23.48 22.79
C CYS A 238 -18.92 -24.64 22.22
N GLU A 239 -18.40 -25.28 21.18
CA GLU A 239 -19.10 -26.36 20.48
C GLU A 239 -19.51 -27.52 21.42
N ALA A 240 -18.63 -27.92 22.33
CA ALA A 240 -18.93 -28.97 23.31
C ALA A 240 -20.08 -28.57 24.26
N CYS A 241 -20.07 -27.34 24.78
CA CYS A 241 -21.13 -26.87 25.68
C CYS A 241 -22.46 -26.64 24.96
N LYS A 242 -22.45 -26.24 23.69
CA LYS A 242 -23.65 -26.16 22.85
C LYS A 242 -24.30 -27.53 22.68
N ARG A 243 -23.50 -28.56 22.36
CA ARG A 243 -23.99 -29.93 22.21
C ARG A 243 -24.61 -30.45 23.51
N MET A 244 -23.99 -30.16 24.65
CA MET A 244 -24.55 -30.54 25.96
C MET A 244 -25.90 -29.88 26.22
N GLN A 245 -26.04 -28.56 25.99
CA GLN A 245 -27.32 -27.89 26.18
C GLN A 245 -28.43 -28.52 25.34
N ALA A 246 -28.15 -28.83 24.06
CA ALA A 246 -29.13 -29.44 23.16
C ALA A 246 -29.59 -30.85 23.57
N LEU A 247 -28.85 -31.56 24.43
CA LEU A 247 -29.26 -32.86 24.97
C LEU A 247 -30.20 -32.75 26.17
N PHE A 248 -30.27 -31.58 26.81
CA PHE A 248 -31.09 -31.31 27.99
C PHE A 248 -32.13 -30.20 27.74
N SER A 249 -32.36 -29.81 26.48
CA SER A 249 -33.36 -28.82 26.02
C SER A 249 -34.51 -29.51 25.32
#